data_AF-A0A384ADW1-F1
#
_entry.id   AF-A0A384ADW1-F1
#
_cell.length_a   1.000
_cell.length_b   1.000
_cell.length_c   1.000
_cell.angle_alpha   90.00
_cell.angle_beta   90.00
_cell.angle_gamma   90.00
#
_symmetry.space_group_name_H-M   'P 1'
#
loop_
_entity.id
_entity.type
_entity.pdbx_description
1 polymer ?
#
loop_
_entity_poly.entity_id
_entity_poly.type
_entity_poly.pdbx_seq_one_letter_code
_entity_poly.pdbx_strand_id
1 'polypeptide(L)' 'MKTQALLPILLLCVLLLQAQGGSYSQKKKKQLSPEIKECEKRAKIYLCTFPCTHHRQCQANTICCSTFCGNVCMNIL' A
#
# COMPACT_ATOMS: atom_id res chain seq x y z
N MET A 1 36.23 -33.80 8.18
CA MET A 1 35.00 -32.97 8.31
C MET A 1 34.17 -33.18 7.05
N LYS A 2 32.92 -33.65 7.16
CA LYS A 2 32.08 -34.02 6.01
C LYS A 2 31.43 -32.77 5.39
N THR A 3 32.20 -32.05 4.58
CA THR A 3 31.74 -30.90 3.77
C THR A 3 30.79 -31.31 2.64
N GLN A 4 30.71 -32.60 2.31
CA GLN A 4 29.84 -33.12 1.24
C GLN A 4 28.34 -32.95 1.50
N ALA A 5 27.92 -32.83 2.77
CA ALA A 5 26.52 -32.61 3.12
C ALA A 5 26.10 -31.13 3.08
N LEU A 6 27.05 -30.19 3.10
CA LEU A 6 26.74 -28.75 3.11
C LEU A 6 26.22 -28.26 1.77
N LEU A 7 26.75 -28.81 0.68
CA LEU A 7 26.38 -28.44 -0.68
C LEU A 7 24.92 -28.79 -1.05
N PRO A 8 24.40 -30.00 -0.76
CA PRO A 8 23.00 -30.32 -1.00
C PRO A 8 22.06 -29.52 -0.08
N ILE A 9 22.48 -29.22 1.16
CA ILE A 9 21.69 -28.39 2.09
C ILE A 9 21.56 -26.96 1.56
N LEU A 10 22.65 -26.36 1.08
CA LEU A 10 22.63 -25.01 0.49
C LEU A 10 21.73 -24.94 -0.74
N LEU A 11 21.78 -25.96 -1.63
CA LEU A 11 20.91 -26.03 -2.80
C LEU A 11 19.42 -26.11 -2.42
N LEU A 12 19.07 -26.91 -1.40
CA LEU A 12 17.70 -27.01 -0.89
C LEU A 12 17.21 -25.67 -0.34
N CYS A 13 18.05 -24.93 0.40
CA CYS A 13 17.68 -23.62 0.94
C CYS A 13 17.37 -22.60 -0.17
N VAL A 14 18.17 -22.57 -1.24
CA VAL A 14 17.95 -21.66 -2.38
C VAL A 14 16.65 -22.00 -3.11
N LEU A 15 16.34 -23.28 -3.30
CA LEU A 15 15.07 -23.75 -3.89
C LEU A 15 13.85 -23.32 -3.07
N LEU A 16 13.91 -23.40 -1.74
CA LEU A 16 12.80 -23.03 -0.85
C LEU A 16 12.57 -21.52 -0.77
N LEU A 17 13.62 -20.69 -0.91
CA LEU A 17 13.49 -19.23 -0.93
C LEU A 17 12.71 -18.71 -2.14
N GLN A 18 12.78 -19.41 -3.28
CA GLN A 18 12.09 -19.01 -4.52
C GLN A 18 10.56 -19.09 -4.37
N ALA A 19 10.04 -19.90 -3.45
CA ALA A 19 8.61 -20.05 -3.20
C ALA A 19 8.01 -18.96 -2.28
N GLN A 20 8.83 -18.08 -1.68
CA GLN A 20 8.37 -17.01 -0.78
C GLN A 20 8.09 -15.68 -1.49
N GLY A 21 8.18 -15.65 -2.83
CA GLY A 21 7.74 -14.53 -3.67
C GLY A 21 6.21 -14.42 -3.77
N GLY A 22 5.51 -14.45 -2.63
CA GLY A 22 4.11 -14.08 -2.58
C GLY A 22 4.01 -12.59 -2.86
N SER A 23 3.69 -12.21 -4.11
CA SER A 23 3.11 -10.90 -4.37
C SER A 23 1.88 -10.79 -3.48
N TYR A 24 2.01 -10.11 -2.34
CA TYR A 24 0.89 -9.59 -1.57
C TYR A 24 0.25 -8.49 -2.43
N SER A 25 -0.39 -8.91 -3.53
CA SER A 25 -1.38 -8.12 -4.19
C SER A 25 -2.47 -7.93 -3.15
N GLN A 26 -2.40 -6.79 -2.45
CA GLN A 26 -3.58 -6.18 -1.88
C GLN A 26 -4.59 -6.08 -3.03
N LYS A 27 -5.43 -7.11 -3.16
CA LYS A 27 -6.73 -6.97 -3.77
C LYS A 27 -7.45 -5.99 -2.86
N LYS A 28 -7.20 -4.68 -3.07
CA LYS A 28 -8.09 -3.62 -2.62
C LYS A 28 -9.44 -4.08 -3.10
N LYS A 29 -10.28 -4.53 -2.16
CA LYS A 29 -11.68 -4.81 -2.41
C LYS A 29 -12.15 -3.58 -3.20
N LYS A 30 -12.52 -3.79 -4.47
CA LYS A 30 -13.31 -2.83 -5.23
C LYS A 30 -14.57 -2.65 -4.40
N GLN A 31 -14.53 -1.71 -3.46
CA GLN A 31 -15.72 -1.25 -2.80
C GLN A 31 -16.47 -0.48 -3.88
N LEU A 32 -17.47 -1.18 -4.39
CA LEU A 32 -18.58 -0.70 -5.19
C LEU A 32 -18.89 0.80 -4.99
N SER A 33 -18.78 1.59 -6.08
CA SER A 33 -19.49 2.87 -6.39
C SER A 33 -19.24 4.10 -5.49
N PRO A 34 -19.55 5.36 -5.88
CA PRO A 34 -20.00 5.94 -7.18
C PRO A 34 -19.07 7.08 -7.65
N GLU A 35 -18.76 7.18 -8.95
CA GLU A 35 -17.85 8.22 -9.52
C GLU A 35 -16.45 8.26 -8.87
N ILE A 36 -15.39 8.11 -9.67
CA ILE A 36 -14.05 8.42 -9.16
C ILE A 36 -14.01 9.94 -8.96
N LYS A 37 -14.38 10.41 -7.76
CA LYS A 37 -14.18 11.80 -7.39
C LYS A 37 -12.67 11.98 -7.27
N GLU A 38 -12.10 12.60 -8.28
CA GLU A 38 -10.67 12.82 -8.39
C GLU A 38 -10.23 13.71 -7.21
N CYS A 39 -9.16 13.29 -6.53
CA CYS A 39 -8.48 14.17 -5.59
C CYS A 39 -7.98 15.42 -6.34
N GLU A 40 -7.99 16.60 -5.72
CA GLU A 40 -7.32 17.75 -6.33
C GLU A 40 -5.86 17.38 -6.66
N LYS A 41 -5.35 17.90 -7.79
CA LYS A 41 -4.00 17.57 -8.28
C LYS A 41 -2.88 17.87 -7.28
N ARG A 42 -3.09 18.81 -6.35
CA ARG A 42 -2.06 19.21 -5.40
C ARG A 42 -2.65 19.49 -4.02
N ALA A 43 -2.25 18.68 -3.05
CA ALA A 43 -2.56 18.92 -1.66
C ALA A 43 -1.85 20.17 -1.13
N LYS A 44 -2.57 20.97 -0.36
CA LYS A 44 -1.99 22.11 0.36
C LYS A 44 -1.13 21.58 1.51
N ILE A 45 0.06 22.19 1.72
CA ILE A 45 1.06 21.70 2.69
C ILE A 45 0.49 21.59 4.11
N TYR A 46 -0.40 22.50 4.53
CA TYR A 46 -1.01 22.44 5.86
C TYR A 46 -1.88 21.20 6.09
N LEU A 47 -2.34 20.52 5.03
CA LEU A 47 -3.10 19.27 5.18
C LEU A 47 -2.22 18.09 5.62
N CYS A 48 -0.91 18.18 5.46
CA CYS A 48 0.04 17.14 5.85
C CYS A 48 0.04 16.87 7.36
N THR A 49 -0.48 17.78 8.20
CA THR A 49 -0.63 17.56 9.65
C THR A 49 -1.88 16.75 10.01
N PHE A 50 -2.75 16.46 9.04
CA PHE A 50 -4.01 15.74 9.23
C PHE A 50 -4.04 14.47 8.38
N PRO A 51 -3.27 13.43 8.77
CA PRO A 51 -3.20 12.20 8.00
C PRO A 51 -4.50 11.39 8.08
N CYS A 52 -4.73 10.57 7.07
CA CYS A 52 -5.82 9.61 7.03
C CYS A 52 -5.37 8.25 6.49
N THR A 53 -6.13 7.21 6.81
CA THR A 53 -5.98 5.85 6.29
C THR A 53 -7.20 5.44 5.47
N HIS A 54 -8.38 5.96 5.83
CA HIS A 54 -9.66 5.61 5.21
C HIS A 54 -10.55 6.84 5.02
N HIS A 55 -11.40 6.84 3.98
CA HIS A 55 -12.34 7.95 3.70
C HIS A 55 -13.25 8.28 4.88
N ARG A 56 -13.59 7.30 5.74
CA ARG A 56 -14.45 7.50 6.92
C ARG A 56 -13.84 8.40 8.01
N GLN A 57 -12.52 8.61 7.97
CA GLN A 57 -11.83 9.51 8.89
C GLN A 57 -11.89 10.97 8.44
N CYS A 58 -12.32 11.20 7.20
CA CYS A 58 -12.43 12.52 6.63
C CYS A 58 -13.82 13.12 6.91
N GLN A 59 -13.88 14.45 7.05
CA GLN A 59 -15.12 15.16 7.28
C GLN A 59 -16.05 15.05 6.05
N ALA A 60 -17.33 15.40 6.22
CA ALA A 60 -18.27 15.48 5.10
C ALA A 60 -17.65 16.22 3.89
N ASN A 61 -17.86 15.68 2.69
CA ASN A 61 -17.34 16.21 1.41
C ASN A 61 -15.81 16.18 1.25
N THR A 62 -15.12 15.35 2.03
CA THR A 62 -13.69 15.08 1.82
C THR A 62 -13.41 13.58 1.71
N ILE A 63 -12.37 13.22 0.97
CA ILE A 63 -11.91 11.85 0.79
C ILE A 63 -10.42 11.73 1.15
N CYS A 64 -10.01 10.56 1.64
CA CYS A 64 -8.61 10.26 1.89
C CYS A 64 -7.86 10.05 0.57
N CYS A 65 -6.89 10.93 0.29
CA CYS A 65 -6.14 11.01 -0.95
C CYS A 65 -4.65 10.78 -0.71
N SER A 66 -3.98 10.11 -1.64
CA SER A 66 -2.52 9.94 -1.62
C SER A 66 -1.84 11.18 -2.19
N THR A 67 -0.92 11.75 -1.44
CA THR A 67 -0.25 13.03 -1.77
C THR A 67 1.26 12.95 -1.52
N PHE A 68 1.99 14.04 -1.76
CA PHE A 68 3.45 14.09 -1.59
C PHE A 68 3.92 13.89 -0.14
N CYS A 69 3.08 14.15 0.85
CA CYS A 69 3.39 14.00 2.27
C CYS A 69 2.64 12.83 2.93
N GLY A 70 2.10 11.91 2.12
CA GLY A 70 1.31 10.78 2.57
C GLY A 70 -0.19 10.97 2.30
N ASN A 71 -1.00 10.20 3.01
CA ASN A 71 -2.46 10.20 2.82
C ASN A 71 -3.11 11.30 3.67
N VAL A 72 -3.88 12.19 3.05
CA VAL A 72 -4.57 13.31 3.73
C VAL A 72 -5.99 13.48 3.22
N CYS A 73 -6.87 14.08 4.02
CA CYS A 73 -8.23 14.37 3.61
C CYS A 73 -8.27 15.58 2.66
N MET A 74 -8.84 15.39 1.46
CA MET A 74 -8.98 16.43 0.43
C MET A 74 -10.43 16.56 0.01
N ASN A 75 -10.85 17.76 -0.37
CA ASN A 75 -12.20 17.97 -0.89
C ASN A 75 -12.42 17.17 -2.16
N ILE A 76 -13.65 16.68 -2.29
CA ILE A 76 -14.17 16.21 -3.57
C ILE A 76 -14.74 17.42 -4.33
N LEU A 77 -14.20 17.69 -5.52
CA LEU A 77 -14.77 18.68 -6.44
C LEU A 77 -16.06 18.15 -7.09
#